data_AF-A0A1N7NVN2-F1
#
_entry.id   AF-A0A1N7NVN2-F1
#
_cell.length_a   1.000
_cell.length_b   1.000
_cell.length_c   1.000
_cell.angle_alpha   90.00
_cell.angle_beta   90.00
_cell.angle_gamma   90.00
#
_symmetry.space_group_name_H-M   'P 1'
#
loop_
_entity.id
_entity.type
_entity.pdbx_description
1 polymer ?
#
loop_
_entity_poly.entity_id
_entity_poly.type
_entity_poly.pdbx_seq_one_letter_code
_entity_poly.pdbx_strand_id
1 'polypeptide(L)'
;MNKILFVLIIYWVLSPIQVNSQSLLPPLEEMPFSKDAYILLKDGTRINGELVNTSSGRGVSRVVLKDESGIKHSYKADNIFELGIFSNGLVKAQYFNESSASIKALFRTDRSAIQQNDYVVFRNAQLKGGKELLLQLLNPHFDEHFQVFHAVNARKTTSLHKGMVTISGEMQRVYLVSKDGSEIFKVKKGTYKKAFKKMFSDCDALKEIKRPKFKDFGQHIFYYSNSCSHYFYN
;
A
#
# COMPACT_ATOMS: atom_id res chain seq x y z
N MET A 1 -8.56 2.87 -51.22
CA MET A 1 -8.75 2.65 -49.77
C MET A 1 -9.31 3.94 -49.18
N ASN A 2 -10.53 3.90 -48.65
CA ASN A 2 -11.31 5.10 -48.38
C ASN A 2 -10.66 5.92 -47.25
N LYS A 3 -10.39 7.22 -47.46
CA LYS A 3 -9.73 8.09 -46.45
C LYS A 3 -10.46 8.07 -45.10
N ILE A 4 -11.77 7.84 -45.13
CA ILE A 4 -12.64 7.68 -43.95
C ILE A 4 -12.30 6.41 -43.15
N LEU A 5 -11.94 5.32 -43.82
CA LEU A 5 -11.55 4.06 -43.17
C LEU A 5 -10.21 4.20 -42.44
N PHE A 6 -9.29 5.02 -42.97
CA PHE A 6 -7.97 5.26 -42.35
C PHE A 6 -8.08 6.16 -41.11
N VAL A 7 -8.99 7.15 -41.12
CA VAL A 7 -9.25 8.04 -39.96
C VAL A 7 -9.91 7.27 -38.81
N LEU A 8 -10.80 6.32 -39.09
CA LEU A 8 -11.44 5.48 -38.07
C LEU A 8 -10.46 4.53 -37.38
N ILE A 9 -9.48 4.00 -38.10
CA ILE A 9 -8.43 3.14 -37.53
C ILE A 9 -7.49 3.95 -36.61
N ILE A 10 -7.12 5.17 -37.01
CA ILE A 10 -6.28 6.07 -36.18
C ILE A 10 -7.03 6.49 -34.89
N TYR A 11 -8.34 6.70 -34.96
CA TYR A 11 -9.15 7.07 -33.80
C TYR A 11 -9.29 5.93 -32.77
N TRP A 12 -9.23 4.66 -33.22
CA TRP A 12 -9.26 3.50 -32.34
C TRP A 12 -7.91 3.23 -31.65
N VAL A 13 -6.79 3.51 -32.33
CA VAL A 13 -5.43 3.35 -31.77
C VAL A 13 -5.09 4.45 -30.74
N LEU A 14 -5.76 5.60 -30.79
CA LEU A 14 -5.57 6.73 -29.87
C LEU A 14 -6.49 6.73 -28.66
N SER A 15 -7.26 5.66 -28.42
CA SER A 15 -8.01 5.57 -27.16
C SER A 15 -6.99 5.49 -26.01
N PRO A 16 -6.95 6.46 -25.08
CA PRO A 16 -6.06 6.36 -23.94
C PRO A 16 -6.44 5.09 -23.20
N ILE A 17 -5.49 4.17 -23.09
CA ILE A 17 -5.62 3.00 -22.22
C ILE A 17 -6.03 3.57 -20.87
N GLN A 18 -7.29 3.34 -20.49
CA GLN A 18 -7.82 3.67 -19.18
C GLN A 18 -7.10 2.71 -18.23
N VAL A 19 -5.87 3.06 -17.87
CA VAL A 19 -5.16 2.40 -16.79
C VAL A 19 -6.00 2.74 -15.56
N ASN A 20 -6.85 1.79 -15.16
CA ASN A 20 -7.52 1.81 -13.87
C ASN A 20 -6.40 1.87 -12.84
N SER A 21 -6.02 3.09 -12.46
CA SER A 21 -4.81 3.29 -11.69
C SER A 21 -5.05 2.67 -10.33
N GLN A 22 -4.33 1.60 -10.01
CA GLN A 22 -4.34 1.07 -8.67
C GLN A 22 -3.79 2.16 -7.75
N SER A 23 -4.68 2.78 -6.99
CA SER A 23 -4.32 3.70 -5.93
C SER A 23 -3.67 2.91 -4.79
N LEU A 24 -2.86 3.59 -3.99
CA LEU A 24 -2.47 3.03 -2.69
C LEU A 24 -3.73 2.72 -1.87
N LEU A 25 -3.68 1.67 -1.06
CA LEU A 25 -4.67 1.45 -0.02
C LEU A 25 -4.61 2.62 0.97
N PRO A 26 -5.75 3.17 1.40
CA PRO A 26 -5.77 4.08 2.53
C PRO A 26 -5.32 3.35 3.80
N PRO A 27 -4.61 4.03 4.71
CA PRO A 27 -4.23 3.43 5.97
C PRO A 27 -5.46 3.10 6.82
N LEU A 28 -5.37 2.05 7.63
CA LEU A 28 -6.33 1.78 8.68
C LEU A 28 -6.25 2.90 9.73
N GLU A 29 -7.41 3.39 10.16
CA GLU A 29 -7.49 4.39 11.24
C GLU A 29 -7.22 3.72 12.58
N GLU A 30 -7.76 2.51 12.76
CA GLU A 30 -7.62 1.71 13.97
C GLU A 30 -7.29 0.26 13.62
N MET A 31 -6.52 -0.41 14.48
CA MET A 31 -6.28 -1.85 14.34
C MET A 31 -7.57 -2.63 14.62
N PRO A 32 -8.15 -3.32 13.62
CA PRO A 32 -9.37 -4.07 13.82
C PRO A 32 -9.04 -5.42 14.48
N PHE A 33 -9.92 -5.87 15.36
CA PHE A 33 -9.96 -7.29 15.71
C PHE A 33 -10.48 -8.08 14.51
N SER A 34 -9.94 -9.27 14.28
CA SER A 34 -10.39 -10.14 13.20
C SER A 34 -10.38 -11.59 13.64
N LYS A 35 -11.45 -12.32 13.30
CA LYS A 35 -11.50 -13.77 13.49
C LYS A 35 -10.57 -14.50 12.51
N ASP A 36 -10.31 -13.88 11.38
CA ASP A 36 -9.46 -14.42 10.33
C ASP A 36 -8.24 -13.50 10.15
N ALA A 37 -7.09 -13.99 10.61
CA ALA A 37 -5.79 -13.35 10.46
C ALA A 37 -4.71 -14.42 10.33
N TYR A 38 -3.52 -14.01 9.91
CA TYR A 38 -2.36 -14.88 9.94
C TYR A 38 -1.08 -14.12 10.32
N ILE A 39 -0.14 -14.85 10.91
CA ILE A 39 1.24 -14.43 11.10
C ILE A 39 2.12 -15.33 10.21
N LEU A 40 2.97 -14.72 9.40
CA LEU A 40 4.08 -15.37 8.74
C LEU A 40 5.36 -14.98 9.47
N LEU A 41 6.03 -15.95 10.09
CA LEU A 41 7.30 -15.76 10.77
C LEU A 41 8.45 -15.69 9.76
N LYS A 42 9.59 -15.13 10.18
CA LYS A 42 10.78 -15.02 9.34
C LYS A 42 11.39 -16.36 8.91
N ASP A 43 11.11 -17.43 9.66
CA ASP A 43 11.51 -18.79 9.32
C ASP A 43 10.57 -19.46 8.28
N GLY A 44 9.52 -18.76 7.85
CA GLY A 44 8.52 -19.26 6.91
C GLY A 44 7.31 -19.93 7.57
N THR A 45 7.31 -20.10 8.89
CA THR A 45 6.16 -20.68 9.62
C THR A 45 4.94 -19.77 9.51
N ARG A 46 3.81 -20.35 9.11
CA ARG A 46 2.52 -19.64 9.03
C ARG A 46 1.59 -20.11 10.14
N ILE A 47 1.00 -19.16 10.85
CA ILE A 47 0.04 -19.40 11.93
C ILE A 47 -1.24 -18.64 11.57
N ASN A 48 -2.35 -19.36 11.41
CA ASN A 48 -3.66 -18.77 11.14
C ASN A 48 -4.50 -18.74 12.42
N GLY A 49 -5.39 -17.76 12.55
CA GLY A 49 -6.32 -17.67 13.67
C GLY A 49 -6.87 -16.26 13.93
N GLU A 50 -7.44 -16.08 15.11
CA GLU A 50 -8.09 -14.83 15.54
C GLU A 50 -7.04 -13.84 16.06
N LEU A 51 -7.03 -12.63 15.50
CA LEU A 51 -6.25 -11.50 16.01
C LEU A 51 -6.89 -10.97 17.30
N VAL A 52 -6.27 -11.33 18.43
CA VAL A 52 -6.78 -10.99 19.78
C VAL A 52 -6.25 -9.65 20.25
N ASN A 53 -4.98 -9.32 19.96
CA ASN A 53 -4.38 -8.09 20.44
C ASN A 53 -3.18 -7.65 19.59
N THR A 54 -2.92 -6.34 19.57
CA THR A 54 -1.69 -5.77 19.05
C THR A 54 -1.13 -4.73 20.01
N SER A 55 0.19 -4.65 20.13
CA SER A 55 0.84 -3.49 20.75
C SER A 55 1.32 -2.56 19.65
N SER A 56 0.74 -1.37 19.59
CA SER A 56 0.94 -0.43 18.48
C SER A 56 1.37 0.95 18.98
N GLY A 57 2.25 1.60 18.23
CA GLY A 57 2.71 2.97 18.50
C GLY A 57 2.98 3.71 17.19
N ARG A 58 4.24 3.70 16.73
CA ARG A 58 4.60 4.16 15.36
C ARG A 58 4.42 3.09 14.27
N GLY A 59 3.96 1.92 14.69
CA GLY A 59 3.85 0.65 13.98
C GLY A 59 3.57 -0.44 15.01
N VAL A 60 3.29 -1.66 14.57
CA VAL A 60 3.01 -2.79 15.47
C VAL A 60 4.32 -3.38 15.97
N SER A 61 4.48 -3.48 17.29
CA SER A 61 5.65 -4.07 17.93
C SER A 61 5.41 -5.49 18.43
N ARG A 62 4.15 -5.88 18.63
CA ARG A 62 3.75 -7.21 19.08
C ARG A 62 2.36 -7.57 18.54
N VAL A 63 2.19 -8.83 18.20
CA VAL A 63 0.91 -9.43 17.76
C VAL A 63 0.58 -10.60 18.68
N VAL A 64 -0.68 -10.70 19.09
CA VAL A 64 -1.22 -11.86 19.80
C VAL A 64 -2.34 -12.45 18.97
N LEU A 65 -2.16 -13.71 18.55
CA LEU A 65 -3.08 -14.46 17.71
C LEU A 65 -3.52 -15.73 18.46
N LYS A 66 -4.79 -16.09 18.38
CA LYS A 66 -5.35 -17.32 18.94
C LYS A 66 -5.62 -18.30 17.80
N ASP A 67 -4.96 -19.44 17.81
CA ASP A 67 -5.13 -20.46 16.77
C ASP A 67 -6.48 -21.20 16.87
N GLU A 68 -6.74 -22.10 15.93
CA GLU A 68 -7.95 -22.93 15.88
C GLU A 68 -8.09 -23.87 17.08
N SER A 69 -6.98 -24.27 17.70
CA SER A 69 -6.97 -25.06 18.94
C SER A 69 -7.27 -24.21 20.18
N GLY A 70 -7.38 -22.90 20.02
CA GLY A 70 -7.64 -21.94 21.07
C GLY A 70 -6.39 -21.48 21.84
N ILE A 71 -5.20 -21.87 21.40
CA ILE A 71 -3.93 -21.51 22.00
C ILE A 71 -3.53 -20.11 21.55
N LYS A 72 -3.11 -19.27 22.51
CA LYS A 72 -2.63 -17.92 22.24
C LYS A 72 -1.13 -17.92 21.95
N HIS A 73 -0.76 -17.41 20.80
CA HIS A 73 0.61 -17.17 20.37
C HIS A 73 0.90 -15.68 20.41
N SER A 74 2.03 -15.29 21.04
CA SER A 74 2.45 -13.90 21.15
C SER A 74 3.83 -13.73 20.54
N TYR A 75 3.91 -12.99 19.44
CA TYR A 75 5.15 -12.71 18.73
C TYR A 75 5.47 -11.22 18.72
N LYS A 76 6.74 -10.89 18.93
CA LYS A 76 7.28 -9.55 18.69
C LYS A 76 7.55 -9.36 17.21
N ALA A 77 7.55 -8.10 16.76
CA ALA A 77 7.76 -7.76 15.36
C ALA A 77 9.09 -8.30 14.79
N ASP A 78 10.14 -8.41 15.61
CA ASP A 78 11.46 -8.94 15.23
C ASP A 78 11.44 -10.40 14.75
N ASN A 79 10.43 -11.18 15.14
CA ASN A 79 10.24 -12.57 14.72
C ASN A 79 9.26 -12.71 13.54
N ILE A 80 8.47 -11.67 13.26
CA ILE A 80 7.39 -11.69 12.28
C ILE A 80 7.90 -11.10 10.98
N PHE A 81 7.64 -11.80 9.87
CA PHE A 81 7.84 -11.27 8.52
C PHE A 81 6.61 -10.49 8.05
N GLU A 82 5.41 -11.07 8.21
CA GLU A 82 4.16 -10.47 7.75
C GLU A 82 2.99 -10.83 8.68
N LEU A 83 2.07 -9.89 8.84
CA LEU A 83 0.76 -10.08 9.46
C LEU A 83 -0.29 -9.72 8.42
N GLY A 84 -1.21 -10.63 8.13
CA GLY A 84 -2.39 -10.35 7.34
C GLY A 84 -3.64 -10.33 8.20
N ILE A 85 -4.46 -9.29 8.05
CA ILE A 85 -5.76 -9.17 8.70
C ILE A 85 -6.83 -9.25 7.63
N PHE A 86 -7.68 -10.28 7.69
CA PHE A 86 -8.70 -10.48 6.67
C PHE A 86 -9.64 -9.29 6.65
N SER A 87 -10.00 -8.85 5.44
CA SER A 87 -10.87 -7.69 5.21
C SER A 87 -12.33 -8.01 5.51
N ASN A 88 -12.62 -8.23 6.80
CA ASN A 88 -13.94 -8.51 7.36
C ASN A 88 -14.83 -7.24 7.40
N GLY A 89 -16.04 -7.37 7.95
CA GLY A 89 -16.99 -6.26 8.06
C GLY A 89 -16.48 -5.03 8.83
N LEU A 90 -15.63 -5.23 9.84
CA LEU A 90 -15.05 -4.13 10.64
C LEU A 90 -13.98 -3.37 9.86
N VAL A 91 -13.12 -4.11 9.13
CA VAL A 91 -12.16 -3.51 8.18
C VAL A 91 -12.92 -2.75 7.07
N LYS A 92 -14.01 -3.34 6.57
CA LYS A 92 -14.86 -2.71 5.54
C LYS A 92 -15.53 -1.43 6.01
N ALA A 93 -15.98 -1.38 7.27
CA ALA A 93 -16.57 -0.19 7.85
C ALA A 93 -15.59 1.00 7.86
N GLN A 94 -14.30 0.76 8.15
CA GLN A 94 -13.28 1.82 8.11
C GLN A 94 -13.06 2.39 6.70
N TYR A 95 -13.39 1.63 5.65
CA TYR A 95 -13.25 2.05 4.26
C TYR A 95 -14.59 2.35 3.57
N PHE A 96 -15.69 2.45 4.31
CA PHE A 96 -17.03 2.57 3.73
C PHE A 96 -17.22 3.82 2.84
N ASN A 97 -16.52 4.91 3.16
CA ASN A 97 -16.57 6.15 2.38
C ASN A 97 -15.54 6.20 1.23
N GLU A 98 -14.71 5.16 1.07
CA GLU A 98 -13.66 5.10 0.06
C GLU A 98 -14.10 4.28 -1.16
N SER A 99 -14.05 4.89 -2.34
CA SER A 99 -14.52 4.27 -3.60
C SER A 99 -13.40 3.91 -4.57
N SER A 100 -12.16 3.92 -4.09
CA SER A 100 -10.96 3.72 -4.88
C SER A 100 -10.86 2.29 -5.46
N ALA A 101 -10.14 2.14 -6.58
CA ALA A 101 -10.00 0.84 -7.24
C ALA A 101 -9.30 -0.20 -6.35
N SER A 102 -8.37 0.23 -5.49
CA SER A 102 -7.69 -0.64 -4.52
C SER A 102 -8.61 -1.14 -3.41
N ILE A 103 -9.53 -0.30 -2.92
CA ILE A 103 -10.56 -0.73 -1.96
C ILE A 103 -11.56 -1.68 -2.61
N LYS A 104 -11.98 -1.41 -3.86
CA LYS A 104 -12.82 -2.35 -4.62
C LYS A 104 -12.11 -3.69 -4.80
N ALA A 105 -10.81 -3.70 -5.06
CA ALA A 105 -10.02 -4.93 -5.17
C ALA A 105 -9.96 -5.72 -3.85
N LEU A 106 -9.82 -5.02 -2.72
CA LEU A 106 -9.77 -5.61 -1.36
C LEU A 106 -11.10 -6.26 -0.94
N PHE A 107 -12.25 -5.75 -1.42
CA PHE A 107 -13.59 -6.22 -1.01
C PHE A 107 -14.35 -6.99 -2.09
N ARG A 108 -13.64 -7.56 -3.07
CA ARG A 108 -14.27 -8.34 -4.15
C ARG A 108 -14.86 -9.64 -3.61
N THR A 109 -16.18 -9.79 -3.73
CA THR A 109 -16.96 -10.89 -3.15
C THR A 109 -17.00 -12.18 -3.99
N ASP A 110 -16.60 -12.16 -5.27
CA ASP A 110 -16.78 -13.29 -6.21
C ASP A 110 -15.58 -14.25 -6.30
N ARG A 111 -14.95 -14.61 -5.18
CA ARG A 111 -13.82 -15.57 -5.19
C ARG A 111 -14.09 -16.74 -4.28
N SER A 112 -13.94 -17.94 -4.83
CA SER A 112 -14.05 -19.22 -4.10
C SER A 112 -12.82 -19.53 -3.24
N ALA A 113 -11.72 -18.77 -3.40
CA ALA A 113 -10.48 -18.96 -2.68
C ALA A 113 -9.96 -17.62 -2.14
N ILE A 114 -9.51 -17.63 -0.87
CA ILE A 114 -8.87 -16.49 -0.23
C ILE A 114 -7.53 -16.20 -0.94
N GLN A 115 -7.34 -14.96 -1.37
CA GLN A 115 -6.09 -14.47 -1.95
C GLN A 115 -5.41 -13.48 -1.01
N GLN A 116 -4.12 -13.20 -1.26
CA GLN A 116 -3.38 -12.16 -0.53
C GLN A 116 -4.12 -10.80 -0.56
N ASN A 117 -4.87 -10.56 -1.64
CA ASN A 117 -5.65 -9.36 -1.88
C ASN A 117 -6.85 -9.20 -0.93
N ASP A 118 -7.21 -10.23 -0.18
CA ASP A 118 -8.31 -10.19 0.79
C ASP A 118 -7.81 -9.85 2.21
N TYR A 119 -6.53 -9.45 2.32
CA TYR A 119 -5.90 -9.06 3.57
C TYR A 119 -5.41 -7.63 3.52
N VAL A 120 -5.61 -6.90 4.62
CA VAL A 120 -4.76 -5.75 4.92
C VAL A 120 -3.44 -6.29 5.48
N VAL A 121 -2.36 -6.00 4.77
CA VAL A 121 -1.04 -6.56 5.04
C VAL A 121 -0.20 -5.58 5.86
N PHE A 122 0.43 -6.10 6.90
CA PHE A 122 1.47 -5.45 7.69
C PHE A 122 2.77 -6.21 7.52
N ARG A 123 3.81 -5.57 6.97
CA ARG A 123 5.10 -6.23 6.75
C ARG A 123 6.17 -5.66 7.67
N ASN A 124 7.11 -6.52 8.04
CA ASN A 124 8.27 -6.13 8.83
C ASN A 124 9.07 -5.04 8.13
N ALA A 125 9.44 -4.04 8.90
CA ALA A 125 10.19 -2.89 8.49
C ALA A 125 11.26 -2.58 9.54
N GLN A 126 12.53 -2.67 9.14
CA GLN A 126 13.63 -2.21 9.97
C GLN A 126 13.74 -0.68 9.85
N LEU A 127 13.51 0.00 10.98
CA LEU A 127 13.67 1.45 11.08
C LEU A 127 15.08 1.81 11.55
N LYS A 128 15.44 3.08 11.37
CA LYS A 128 16.69 3.64 11.91
C LYS A 128 16.87 3.30 13.39
N GLY A 129 18.09 2.85 13.73
CA GLY A 129 18.43 2.36 15.06
C GLY A 129 18.13 0.88 15.28
N GLY A 130 17.89 0.10 14.20
CA GLY A 130 17.73 -1.35 14.26
C GLY A 130 16.38 -1.83 14.80
N LYS A 131 15.47 -0.90 15.11
CA LYS A 131 14.14 -1.26 15.63
C LYS A 131 13.25 -1.77 14.51
N GLU A 132 12.76 -3.00 14.65
CA GLU A 132 11.78 -3.57 13.75
C GLU A 132 10.35 -3.34 14.24
N LEU A 133 9.47 -2.99 13.30
CA LEU A 133 8.04 -2.85 13.51
C LEU A 133 7.32 -3.44 12.29
N LEU A 134 6.08 -3.91 12.48
CA LEU A 134 5.21 -4.15 11.33
C LEU A 134 4.51 -2.85 10.94
N LEU A 135 4.55 -2.52 9.66
CA LEU A 135 3.90 -1.34 9.09
C LEU A 135 2.91 -1.76 8.02
N GLN A 136 1.78 -1.05 7.93
CA GLN A 136 0.80 -1.33 6.89
C GLN A 136 1.40 -1.08 5.52
N LEU A 137 1.39 -2.11 4.68
CA LEU A 137 1.77 -2.04 3.29
C LEU A 137 0.59 -1.49 2.48
N LEU A 138 0.82 -0.37 1.80
CA LEU A 138 -0.22 0.36 1.08
C LEU A 138 -0.32 -0.05 -0.40
N ASN A 139 0.61 -0.85 -0.91
CA ASN A 139 0.61 -1.35 -2.27
C ASN A 139 0.86 -2.86 -2.39
N PRO A 140 0.17 -3.71 -1.62
CA PRO A 140 0.44 -5.16 -1.57
C PRO A 140 0.29 -5.88 -2.92
N HIS A 141 -0.28 -5.23 -3.94
CA HIS A 141 -0.49 -5.79 -5.27
C HIS A 141 0.61 -5.46 -6.29
N PHE A 142 1.54 -4.56 -5.94
CA PHE A 142 2.60 -4.09 -6.85
C PHE A 142 3.83 -3.61 -6.07
N ASP A 143 4.17 -4.32 -4.99
CA ASP A 143 5.22 -3.97 -4.02
C ASP A 143 6.59 -4.60 -4.28
N GLU A 144 6.73 -5.39 -5.35
CA GLU A 144 7.95 -6.12 -5.71
C GLU A 144 9.21 -5.25 -5.64
N HIS A 145 9.20 -4.09 -6.31
CA HIS A 145 10.33 -3.16 -6.32
C HIS A 145 10.22 -2.08 -5.26
N PHE A 146 9.00 -1.67 -4.93
CA PHE A 146 8.78 -0.58 -3.99
C PHE A 146 7.76 -1.00 -2.96
N GLN A 147 8.18 -1.15 -1.71
CA GLN A 147 7.25 -1.31 -0.61
C GLN A 147 6.90 0.07 -0.05
N VAL A 148 5.61 0.43 -0.10
CA VAL A 148 5.11 1.71 0.40
C VAL A 148 4.36 1.50 1.70
N PHE A 149 4.88 2.06 2.78
CA PHE A 149 4.34 1.89 4.12
C PHE A 149 3.66 3.16 4.63
N HIS A 150 2.63 2.96 5.46
CA HIS A 150 2.03 4.04 6.24
C HIS A 150 3.04 4.63 7.24
N ALA A 151 3.10 5.96 7.30
CA ALA A 151 3.96 6.70 8.22
C ALA A 151 3.14 7.25 9.40
N VAL A 152 2.98 6.45 10.45
CA VAL A 152 2.24 6.84 11.66
C VAL A 152 2.83 8.12 12.24
N ASN A 153 1.97 9.10 12.58
CA ASN A 153 2.33 10.42 13.15
C ASN A 153 3.04 11.41 12.21
N ALA A 154 2.98 11.22 10.90
CA ALA A 154 3.45 12.23 9.94
C ALA A 154 2.52 13.46 9.90
N ARG A 155 2.58 14.35 10.90
CA ARG A 155 1.81 15.61 11.06
C ARG A 155 0.58 15.71 10.16
N LYS A 156 -0.55 15.21 10.65
CA LYS A 156 -1.88 15.42 10.05
C LYS A 156 -2.05 16.90 9.69
N THR A 157 -2.69 17.19 8.57
CA THR A 157 -3.11 18.56 8.24
C THR A 157 -4.07 19.02 9.34
N THR A 158 -3.64 19.90 10.23
CA THR A 158 -4.57 20.73 10.99
C THR A 158 -5.42 21.46 9.95
N SER A 159 -6.71 21.16 9.90
CA SER A 159 -7.67 21.84 9.06
C SER A 159 -7.61 23.34 9.40
N LEU A 160 -7.04 24.13 8.50
CA LEU A 160 -7.13 25.57 8.62
C LEU A 160 -8.59 25.93 8.31
N HIS A 161 -9.33 26.29 9.35
CA HIS A 161 -10.71 26.73 9.24
C HIS A 161 -10.74 28.03 8.44
N LYS A 162 -11.14 27.98 7.17
CA LYS A 162 -11.47 29.16 6.39
C LYS A 162 -12.75 28.91 5.59
N GLY A 163 -13.87 29.20 6.24
CA GLY A 163 -15.19 29.35 5.60
C GLY A 163 -15.85 28.07 5.11
N MET A 164 -16.82 27.56 5.88
CA MET A 164 -17.98 26.77 5.44
C MET A 164 -17.82 25.51 4.57
N VAL A 165 -16.61 24.96 4.38
CA VAL A 165 -16.43 23.58 3.87
C VAL A 165 -15.28 22.91 4.62
N THR A 166 -15.62 22.01 5.53
CA THR A 166 -14.65 21.06 6.10
C THR A 166 -14.39 19.98 5.07
N ILE A 167 -13.35 20.15 4.24
CA ILE A 167 -12.83 19.02 3.46
C ILE A 167 -11.98 18.18 4.43
N SER A 168 -12.65 17.30 5.18
CA SER A 168 -12.01 16.26 5.98
C SER A 168 -11.43 15.20 5.04
N GLY A 169 -10.22 15.45 4.55
CA GLY A 169 -9.41 14.45 3.88
C GLY A 169 -8.03 14.49 4.52
N GLU A 170 -7.71 13.51 5.36
CA GLU A 170 -6.37 13.36 5.93
C GLU A 170 -5.38 13.05 4.81
N MET A 171 -4.91 14.09 4.12
CA MET A 171 -3.99 13.90 3.01
C MET A 171 -2.62 13.56 3.57
N GLN A 172 -2.30 12.26 3.58
CA GLN A 172 -1.03 11.71 4.05
C GLN A 172 0.15 12.51 3.47
N ARG A 173 0.98 13.13 4.31
CA ARG A 173 2.07 14.03 3.86
C ARG A 173 3.40 13.33 3.64
N VAL A 174 3.52 12.11 4.15
CA VAL A 174 4.76 11.32 4.15
C VAL A 174 4.41 9.85 3.95
N TYR A 175 5.18 9.19 3.09
CA TYR A 175 5.26 7.73 3.01
C TYR A 175 6.63 7.26 3.49
N LEU A 176 6.66 6.06 4.06
CA LEU A 176 7.90 5.31 4.27
C LEU A 176 8.05 4.35 3.08
N VAL A 177 9.24 4.29 2.48
CA VAL A 177 9.45 3.53 1.25
C VAL A 177 10.75 2.75 1.35
N SER A 178 10.69 1.47 0.99
CA SER A 178 11.87 0.65 0.65
C SER A 178 11.87 0.41 -0.86
N LYS A 179 13.05 0.44 -1.49
CA LYS A 179 13.25 0.07 -2.90
C LYS A 179 14.12 -1.18 -2.94
N ASP A 180 13.68 -2.26 -3.58
CA ASP A 180 14.43 -3.51 -3.75
C ASP A 180 15.02 -4.04 -2.42
N GLY A 181 14.25 -3.94 -1.33
CA GLY A 181 14.67 -4.37 0.01
C GLY A 181 15.68 -3.45 0.72
N SER A 182 16.00 -2.28 0.16
CA SER A 182 16.92 -1.30 0.77
C SER A 182 16.39 -0.71 2.08
N GLU A 183 17.25 -0.01 2.83
CA GLU A 183 16.84 0.76 4.02
C GLU A 183 15.65 1.69 3.70
N ILE A 184 14.69 1.75 4.63
CA ILE A 184 13.49 2.57 4.51
C ILE A 184 13.84 4.07 4.55
N PHE A 185 13.35 4.81 3.56
CA PHE A 185 13.47 6.27 3.51
C PHE A 185 12.10 6.96 3.45
N LYS A 186 12.07 8.25 3.81
CA LYS A 186 10.84 9.07 3.83
C LYS A 186 10.64 9.79 2.50
N VAL A 187 9.46 9.63 1.92
CA VAL A 187 9.00 10.42 0.77
C VAL A 187 7.99 11.46 1.26
N LYS A 188 8.36 12.74 1.24
CA LYS A 188 7.52 13.84 1.76
C LYS A 188 6.91 14.66 0.63
N LYS A 189 5.67 15.14 0.82
CA LYS A 189 4.97 16.02 -0.13
C LYS A 189 5.80 17.24 -0.55
N GLY A 190 6.39 17.95 0.40
CA GLY A 190 7.17 19.18 0.12
C GLY A 190 8.48 18.96 -0.63
N THR A 191 9.06 17.76 -0.57
CA THR A 191 10.33 17.43 -1.25
C THR A 191 10.13 16.38 -2.34
N TYR A 192 8.89 16.17 -2.78
CA TYR A 192 8.54 15.04 -3.64
C TYR A 192 9.29 15.06 -4.97
N LYS A 193 9.44 16.21 -5.62
CA LYS A 193 10.19 16.32 -6.87
C LYS A 193 11.62 15.80 -6.76
N LYS A 194 12.29 15.99 -5.61
CA LYS A 194 13.64 15.47 -5.35
C LYS A 194 13.61 13.96 -5.14
N ALA A 195 12.66 13.47 -4.35
CA ALA A 195 12.48 12.03 -4.10
C ALA A 195 12.15 11.28 -5.39
N PHE A 196 11.21 11.79 -6.19
CA PHE A 196 10.81 11.22 -7.48
C PHE A 196 12.01 11.00 -8.42
N LYS A 197 12.84 12.03 -8.60
CA LYS A 197 14.06 11.91 -9.42
C LYS A 197 15.01 10.83 -8.93
N LYS A 198 15.17 10.69 -7.61
CA LYS A 198 16.05 9.68 -7.01
C LYS A 198 15.48 8.26 -7.15
N MET A 199 14.17 8.11 -6.97
CA MET A 199 13.52 6.80 -6.96
C MET A 199 13.41 6.19 -8.35
N PHE A 200 13.11 7.03 -9.35
CA PHE A 200 12.79 6.61 -10.71
C PHE A 200 13.86 7.03 -11.74
N SER A 201 15.10 7.27 -11.29
CA SER A 201 16.24 7.67 -12.15
C SER A 201 16.69 6.59 -13.14
N ASP A 202 16.13 5.41 -13.04
CA ASP A 202 16.36 4.23 -13.86
C ASP A 202 15.21 3.93 -14.82
N CYS A 203 14.11 4.71 -14.78
CA CYS A 203 13.01 4.55 -15.72
C CYS A 203 12.84 5.76 -16.65
N ASP A 204 13.17 5.60 -17.92
CA ASP A 204 13.17 6.69 -18.91
C ASP A 204 11.81 7.37 -19.06
N ALA A 205 10.73 6.59 -19.12
CA ALA A 205 9.38 7.13 -19.22
C ALA A 205 8.98 8.01 -18.02
N LEU A 206 9.45 7.67 -16.81
CA LEU A 206 9.19 8.47 -15.61
C LEU A 206 10.12 9.68 -15.50
N LYS A 207 11.35 9.63 -16.06
CA LYS A 207 12.27 10.78 -16.09
C LYS A 207 11.69 11.98 -16.84
N GLU A 208 10.89 11.74 -17.87
CA GLU A 208 10.25 12.80 -18.67
C GLU A 208 9.23 13.64 -17.87
N ILE A 209 8.76 13.14 -16.73
CA ILE A 209 7.82 13.86 -15.87
C ILE A 209 8.54 15.00 -15.13
N LYS A 210 8.51 16.21 -15.72
CA LYS A 210 9.19 17.42 -15.16
C LYS A 210 8.57 17.95 -13.86
N ARG A 211 7.26 17.73 -13.66
CA ARG A 211 6.47 18.26 -12.53
C ARG A 211 5.63 17.16 -11.87
N PRO A 212 6.28 16.15 -11.25
CA PRO A 212 5.58 15.03 -10.63
C PRO A 212 4.75 15.53 -9.44
N LYS A 213 3.48 15.13 -9.35
CA LYS A 213 2.60 15.52 -8.23
C LYS A 213 2.57 14.43 -7.19
N PHE A 214 2.67 14.82 -5.92
CA PHE A 214 2.68 13.86 -4.80
C PHE A 214 1.39 13.04 -4.71
N LYS A 215 0.26 13.60 -5.12
CA LYS A 215 -1.02 12.88 -5.18
C LYS A 215 -1.01 11.70 -6.17
N ASP A 216 -0.11 11.74 -7.16
CA ASP A 216 0.03 10.70 -8.19
C ASP A 216 1.12 9.68 -7.79
N PHE A 217 1.61 9.71 -6.54
CA PHE A 217 2.71 8.85 -6.07
C PHE A 217 2.43 7.36 -6.25
N GLY A 218 1.23 6.89 -5.87
CA GLY A 218 0.83 5.50 -6.10
C GLY A 218 0.88 5.12 -7.58
N GLN A 219 0.45 6.04 -8.47
CA GLN A 219 0.46 5.80 -9.92
C GLN A 219 1.88 5.70 -10.48
N HIS A 220 2.80 6.54 -9.99
CA HIS A 220 4.20 6.46 -10.42
C HIS A 220 4.86 5.15 -9.99
N ILE A 221 4.57 4.69 -8.76
CA ILE A 221 5.05 3.38 -8.27
C ILE A 221 4.46 2.25 -9.10
N PHE A 222 3.14 2.26 -9.32
CA PHE A 222 2.46 1.27 -10.14
C PHE A 222 3.02 1.22 -11.57
N TYR A 223 3.23 2.38 -12.19
CA TYR A 223 3.82 2.47 -13.52
C TYR A 223 5.22 1.87 -13.54
N TYR A 224 6.06 2.22 -12.56
CA TYR A 224 7.39 1.64 -12.45
C TYR A 224 7.36 0.10 -12.40
N SER A 225 6.54 -0.45 -11.49
CA SER A 225 6.41 -1.90 -11.29
C SER A 225 5.89 -2.66 -12.52
N ASN A 226 5.21 -2.00 -13.47
CA ASN A 226 4.65 -2.66 -14.66
C ASN A 226 5.41 -2.36 -15.96
N SER A 227 6.13 -1.24 -16.03
CA SER A 227 6.66 -0.71 -17.30
C SER A 227 8.18 -0.51 -17.30
N CYS A 228 8.83 -0.53 -16.13
CA CYS A 228 10.26 -0.24 -16.01
C CYS A 228 11.06 -1.41 -15.42
N SER A 229 10.40 -2.26 -14.62
CA SER A 229 11.00 -3.42 -13.92
C SER A 229 11.39 -4.60 -14.81
N HIS A 230 10.76 -4.75 -15.98
CA HIS A 230 10.96 -5.91 -16.87
C HIS A 230 12.25 -5.90 -17.70
N TYR A 231 13.08 -4.85 -17.61
CA TYR A 231 14.29 -4.74 -18.43
C TYR A 231 15.56 -5.36 -17.81
N PHE A 232 15.46 -6.05 -16.67
CA PHE A 232 16.61 -6.66 -15.99
C PHE A 232 16.76 -8.19 -16.23
N TYR A 233 15.96 -8.78 -17.12
CA TYR A 233 16.07 -10.19 -17.54
C TYR A 233 16.16 -10.35 -19.06
N ASN A 234 17.08 -9.64 -19.71
CA ASN A 234 17.59 -9.98 -21.05
C ASN A 234 19.10 -9.78 -21.09
#